data_AF-A0A1E1XT69-F1
#
_entry.id   AF-A0A1E1XT69-F1
#
_cell.length_a   1.000
_cell.length_b   1.000
_cell.length_c   1.000
_cell.angle_alpha   90.00
_cell.angle_beta   90.00
_cell.angle_gamma   90.00
#
_symmetry.space_group_name_H-M   'P 1'
#
loop_
_entity.id
_entity.type
_entity.pdbx_description
1 polymer ?
#
loop_
_entity_poly.entity_id
_entity_poly.type
_entity_poly.pdbx_seq_one_letter_code
_entity_poly.pdbx_strand_id
1 'polypeptide(L)'
;DNGNPLNIRTALNTSETLWLLEQSYSNSFALCSQNFCINESMTCIRNKMNNISETEYSFNQTMVVESTDLTTTYLGKFSTKDPKSMEVTEASGIETPKLWTLQYQDPENGPCMVFFIAELKGKIDDDVGKCEMYHRGKPRGSYLPPNCQTFFENRCDKTKLRKPYRDTCQEASESTDTTIVNRIASR
;
A
#
# COMPACT_ATOMS: atom_id res chain seq x y z
N ASP A 1 2.50 -16.97 -11.56
CA ASP A 1 2.51 -17.91 -10.43
C ASP A 1 3.60 -18.92 -10.76
N ASN A 2 4.69 -18.86 -10.00
CA ASN A 2 5.88 -19.65 -10.29
C ASN A 2 5.75 -21.07 -9.67
N GLY A 3 4.57 -21.45 -9.19
CA GLY A 3 4.28 -22.77 -8.61
C GLY A 3 4.63 -22.90 -7.14
N ASN A 4 5.19 -21.85 -6.51
CA ASN A 4 5.47 -21.83 -5.08
C ASN A 4 4.22 -21.37 -4.30
N PRO A 5 3.90 -22.00 -3.16
CA PRO A 5 2.79 -21.56 -2.32
C PRO A 5 2.97 -20.09 -1.91
N LEU A 6 1.95 -19.27 -2.18
CA LEU A 6 1.95 -17.87 -1.77
C LEU A 6 1.99 -17.76 -0.25
N ASN A 7 2.84 -16.86 0.25
CA ASN A 7 2.96 -16.55 1.66
C ASN A 7 3.10 -15.02 1.83
N ILE A 8 2.11 -14.40 2.47
CA ILE A 8 2.05 -12.95 2.63
C ILE A 8 3.17 -12.42 3.52
N ARG A 9 3.58 -13.18 4.54
CA ARG A 9 4.68 -12.80 5.43
C ARG A 9 5.99 -12.71 4.65
N THR A 10 6.29 -13.72 3.83
CA THR A 10 7.49 -13.70 2.99
C THR A 10 7.43 -12.60 1.94
N ALA A 11 6.26 -12.34 1.36
CA ALA A 11 6.07 -11.29 0.35
C ALA A 11 6.30 -9.87 0.91
N LEU A 12 5.83 -9.62 2.13
CA LEU A 12 5.93 -8.32 2.82
C LEU A 12 7.25 -8.12 3.58
N ASN A 13 8.07 -9.17 3.76
CA ASN A 13 9.36 -9.07 4.42
C ASN A 13 10.40 -8.41 3.50
N THR A 14 10.37 -7.07 3.44
CA THR A 14 11.30 -6.27 2.63
C THR A 14 11.57 -4.94 3.31
N SER A 15 12.80 -4.43 3.14
CA SER A 15 13.17 -3.07 3.55
C SER A 15 12.76 -2.01 2.52
N GLU A 16 12.33 -2.41 1.32
CA GLU A 16 11.94 -1.51 0.24
C GLU A 16 10.50 -1.03 0.42
N THR A 17 10.23 0.20 -0.03
CA THR A 17 8.88 0.76 -0.07
C THR A 17 8.00 -0.01 -1.06
N LEU A 18 6.77 -0.32 -0.67
CA LEU A 18 5.75 -0.88 -1.56
C LEU A 18 4.91 0.24 -2.15
N TRP A 19 5.03 0.48 -3.45
CA TRP A 19 4.31 1.51 -4.18
C TRP A 19 3.01 0.95 -4.78
N LEU A 20 1.88 1.57 -4.48
CA LEU A 20 0.60 1.17 -5.07
C LEU A 20 0.52 1.67 -6.51
N LEU A 21 0.59 0.74 -7.47
CA LEU A 21 0.52 1.05 -8.89
C LEU A 21 -0.93 1.26 -9.35
N GLU A 22 -1.79 0.31 -8.99
CA GLU A 22 -3.20 0.29 -9.41
C GLU A 22 -4.12 -0.23 -8.31
N GLN A 23 -5.35 0.25 -8.31
CA GLN A 23 -6.43 -0.25 -7.45
C GLN A 23 -7.77 -0.25 -8.19
N SER A 24 -8.71 -1.11 -7.79
CA SER A 24 -10.04 -1.24 -8.42
C SER A 24 -11.16 -0.48 -7.69
N TYR A 25 -10.82 0.42 -6.78
CA TYR A 25 -11.78 1.25 -6.05
C TYR A 25 -11.35 2.72 -6.02
N SER A 26 -12.26 3.60 -5.61
CA SER A 26 -11.98 5.04 -5.59
C SER A 26 -10.83 5.39 -4.63
N ASN A 27 -9.84 6.14 -5.11
CA ASN A 27 -8.82 6.81 -4.30
C ASN A 27 -9.16 8.28 -4.05
N SER A 28 -10.40 8.69 -4.28
CA SER A 28 -10.84 10.08 -4.09
C SER A 28 -11.97 10.19 -3.09
N PHE A 29 -12.00 11.32 -2.39
CA PHE A 29 -13.04 11.70 -1.44
C PHE A 29 -13.53 13.13 -1.72
N ALA A 30 -14.78 13.41 -1.35
CA ALA A 30 -15.38 14.73 -1.54
C ALA A 30 -15.23 15.56 -0.26
N LEU A 31 -14.63 16.75 -0.37
CA LEU A 31 -14.67 17.79 0.66
C LEU A 31 -15.76 18.80 0.28
N CYS A 32 -16.82 18.84 1.07
CA CYS A 32 -17.95 19.74 0.84
C CYS A 32 -17.94 20.89 1.86
N SER A 33 -18.07 22.12 1.38
CA SER A 33 -18.27 23.32 2.20
C SER A 33 -19.44 24.12 1.67
N GLN A 34 -20.43 24.34 2.54
CA GLN A 34 -21.69 25.10 2.35
C GLN A 34 -22.49 24.75 1.07
N ASN A 35 -21.97 25.03 -0.13
CA ASN A 35 -22.63 24.79 -1.43
C ASN A 35 -21.72 24.20 -2.52
N PHE A 36 -20.49 23.80 -2.20
CA PHE A 36 -19.52 23.30 -3.16
C PHE A 36 -18.78 22.08 -2.62
N CYS A 37 -18.54 21.10 -3.48
CA CYS A 37 -17.75 19.92 -3.17
C CYS A 37 -16.57 19.82 -4.14
N ILE A 38 -15.36 19.69 -3.61
CA ILE A 38 -14.17 19.28 -4.38
C ILE A 38 -13.92 17.79 -4.18
N ASN A 39 -13.53 17.10 -5.25
CA ASN A 39 -13.03 15.74 -5.15
C ASN A 39 -11.52 15.77 -5.06
N GLU A 40 -11.00 15.44 -3.89
CA GLU A 40 -9.57 15.28 -3.68
C GLU A 40 -9.16 13.84 -3.99
N SER A 41 -8.06 13.68 -4.72
CA SER A 41 -7.51 12.38 -5.10
C SER A 41 -6.23 12.10 -4.33
N MET A 42 -6.18 10.94 -3.67
CA MET A 42 -4.99 10.44 -3.00
C MET A 42 -4.03 9.87 -4.05
N THR A 43 -2.80 10.35 -4.07
CA THR A 43 -1.76 9.92 -5.03
C THR A 43 -0.51 9.45 -4.30
N CYS A 44 0.45 8.84 -5.01
CA CYS A 44 1.72 8.39 -4.45
C CYS A 44 1.58 7.51 -3.19
N ILE A 45 0.53 6.69 -3.16
CA ILE A 45 0.19 5.79 -2.05
C ILE A 45 1.29 4.74 -1.94
N ARG A 46 1.89 4.62 -0.75
CA ARG A 46 3.05 3.77 -0.51
C ARG A 46 3.09 3.24 0.91
N ASN A 47 3.51 1.99 1.08
CA ASN A 47 3.67 1.36 2.39
C ASN A 47 5.17 1.17 2.69
N LYS A 48 5.61 1.62 3.87
CA LYS A 48 6.96 1.36 4.41
C LYS A 48 6.84 0.48 5.64
N MET A 49 7.49 -0.68 5.62
CA MET A 49 7.51 -1.58 6.77
C MET A 49 8.23 -0.93 7.95
N ASN A 50 7.61 -0.98 9.13
CA ASN A 50 8.23 -0.63 10.40
C ASN A 50 8.85 -1.87 11.05
N ASN A 51 8.07 -2.95 11.13
CA ASN A 51 8.52 -4.24 11.66
C ASN A 51 7.71 -5.40 11.06
N ILE A 52 8.25 -6.62 11.19
CA ILE A 52 7.55 -7.85 10.86
C ILE A 52 7.98 -8.95 11.83
N SER A 53 7.03 -9.79 12.23
CA SER A 53 7.24 -10.94 13.09
C SER A 53 6.50 -12.16 12.53
N GLU A 54 6.49 -13.26 13.30
CA GLU A 54 5.70 -14.44 12.96
C GLU A 54 4.18 -14.17 13.00
N THR A 55 3.72 -13.21 13.79
CA THR A 55 2.28 -12.98 13.97
C THR A 55 1.80 -11.66 13.41
N GLU A 56 2.69 -10.69 13.23
CA GLU A 56 2.33 -9.31 12.97
C GLU A 56 3.23 -8.61 11.94
N TYR A 57 2.68 -7.60 11.29
CA TYR A 57 3.34 -6.72 10.33
C TYR A 57 2.91 -5.28 10.62
N SER A 58 3.82 -4.43 11.10
CA SER A 58 3.55 -3.00 11.24
C SER A 58 4.12 -2.24 10.06
N PHE A 59 3.34 -1.31 9.52
CA PHE A 59 3.77 -0.46 8.42
C PHE A 59 3.13 0.93 8.50
N ASN A 60 3.82 1.89 7.92
CA ASN A 60 3.27 3.21 7.65
C ASN A 60 2.80 3.26 6.21
N GLN A 61 1.54 3.65 5.99
CA GLN A 61 1.06 4.02 4.67
C GLN A 61 1.10 5.54 4.55
N THR A 62 1.81 6.02 3.53
CA THR A 62 1.84 7.44 3.17
C THR A 62 1.09 7.66 1.86
N MET A 63 0.29 8.71 1.81
CA MET A 63 -0.42 9.16 0.61
C MET A 63 -0.26 10.67 0.46
N VAL A 64 -0.28 11.16 -0.78
CA VAL A 64 -0.22 12.60 -1.08
C VAL A 64 -1.64 13.10 -1.37
N VAL A 65 -2.07 14.11 -0.61
CA VAL A 65 -3.31 14.88 -0.81
C VAL A 65 -2.94 16.35 -0.90
N GLU A 66 -3.34 17.05 -1.96
CA GLU A 66 -2.99 18.47 -2.19
C GLU A 66 -1.48 18.79 -1.99
N SER A 67 -0.59 17.90 -2.46
CA SER A 67 0.88 18.02 -2.29
C SER A 67 1.40 17.84 -0.86
N THR A 68 0.55 17.43 0.08
CA THR A 68 0.93 17.13 1.46
C THR A 68 0.96 15.61 1.68
N ASP A 69 2.05 15.11 2.26
CA ASP A 69 2.15 13.72 2.70
C ASP A 69 1.30 13.52 3.98
N LEU A 70 0.34 12.61 3.91
CA LEU A 70 -0.43 12.12 5.06
C LEU A 70 0.04 10.70 5.35
N THR A 71 0.47 10.43 6.59
CA THR A 71 0.97 9.12 6.98
C THR A 71 0.13 8.54 8.10
N THR A 72 -0.30 7.30 7.91
CA THR A 72 -1.09 6.53 8.88
C THR A 72 -0.37 5.22 9.19
N THR A 73 -0.32 4.84 10.47
CA THR A 73 0.27 3.56 10.88
C THR A 73 -0.80 2.48 10.92
N TYR A 74 -0.47 1.32 10.36
CA TYR A 74 -1.31 0.14 10.33
C TYR A 74 -0.60 -1.05 10.99
N LEU A 75 -1.41 -1.95 11.53
CA LEU A 75 -1.00 -3.25 12.05
C LEU A 75 -1.73 -4.35 11.29
N GLY A 76 -0.97 -5.24 10.67
CA GLY A 76 -1.43 -6.48 10.05
C GLY A 76 -1.22 -7.65 10.98
N LYS A 77 -2.26 -8.44 11.26
CA LYS A 77 -2.17 -9.70 12.00
C LYS A 77 -2.30 -10.87 11.04
N PHE A 78 -1.27 -11.68 10.92
CA PHE A 78 -1.26 -12.83 10.02
C PHE A 78 -2.27 -13.89 10.44
N SER A 79 -2.96 -14.48 9.46
CA SER A 79 -3.86 -15.59 9.71
C SER A 79 -3.07 -16.87 10.05
N THR A 80 -3.51 -17.58 11.09
CA THR A 80 -2.97 -18.90 11.43
C THR A 80 -3.54 -20.02 10.56
N LYS A 81 -4.58 -19.72 9.76
CA LYS A 81 -5.30 -20.69 8.92
C LYS A 81 -4.99 -20.54 7.44
N ASP A 82 -4.63 -19.34 6.99
CA ASP A 82 -4.33 -19.03 5.60
C ASP A 82 -3.03 -18.22 5.50
N PRO A 83 -1.92 -18.80 5.00
CA PRO A 83 -0.63 -18.11 4.92
C PRO A 83 -0.62 -16.95 3.91
N LYS A 84 -1.70 -16.74 3.16
CA LYS A 84 -1.85 -15.64 2.20
C LYS A 84 -2.52 -14.41 2.80
N SER A 85 -3.07 -14.51 4.01
CA SER A 85 -4.01 -13.52 4.53
C SER A 85 -3.55 -12.87 5.82
N MET A 86 -3.88 -11.59 5.99
CA MET A 86 -3.74 -10.84 7.23
C MET A 86 -4.93 -9.90 7.46
N GLU A 87 -5.31 -9.71 8.72
CA GLU A 87 -6.25 -8.66 9.12
C GLU A 87 -5.48 -7.37 9.38
N VAL A 88 -5.84 -6.28 8.72
CA VAL A 88 -5.19 -4.98 8.80
C VAL A 88 -6.10 -4.01 9.53
N THR A 89 -5.56 -3.42 10.59
CA THR A 89 -6.22 -2.39 11.40
C THR A 89 -5.40 -1.13 11.41
N GLU A 90 -6.07 0.01 11.29
CA GLU A 90 -5.48 1.33 11.50
C GLU A 90 -5.21 1.54 13.01
N ALA A 91 -4.06 2.10 13.35
CA ALA A 91 -3.58 2.12 14.75
C ALA A 91 -4.46 2.95 15.70
N SER A 92 -5.15 4.00 15.22
CA SER A 92 -6.11 4.75 16.04
C SER A 92 -7.46 4.02 16.23
N GLY A 93 -7.71 2.99 15.41
CA GLY A 93 -8.92 2.17 15.47
C GLY A 93 -10.17 2.83 14.87
N ILE A 94 -9.99 3.90 14.10
CA ILE A 94 -11.10 4.65 13.49
C ILE A 94 -11.61 3.92 12.24
N GLU A 95 -10.70 3.38 11.42
CA GLU A 95 -11.09 2.66 10.21
C GLU A 95 -11.62 1.25 10.52
N THR A 96 -12.57 0.80 9.68
CA THR A 96 -13.00 -0.60 9.68
C THR A 96 -11.82 -1.52 9.34
N PRO A 97 -11.59 -2.59 10.13
CA PRO A 97 -10.57 -3.58 9.81
C PRO A 97 -10.76 -4.20 8.42
N LYS A 98 -9.65 -4.46 7.72
CA LYS A 98 -9.62 -4.99 6.36
C LYS A 98 -8.94 -6.35 6.34
N LEU A 99 -9.45 -7.31 5.57
CA LEU A 99 -8.74 -8.53 5.22
C LEU A 99 -7.93 -8.29 3.95
N TRP A 100 -6.62 -8.47 4.04
CA TRP A 100 -5.71 -8.45 2.91
C TRP A 100 -5.32 -9.87 2.57
N THR A 101 -5.55 -10.30 1.34
CA THR A 101 -5.17 -11.62 0.85
C THR A 101 -4.27 -11.50 -0.37
N LEU A 102 -3.04 -12.02 -0.28
CA LEU A 102 -2.11 -12.12 -1.39
C LEU A 102 -2.64 -13.13 -2.43
N GLN A 103 -2.86 -12.65 -3.65
CA GLN A 103 -3.39 -13.45 -4.75
C GLN A 103 -2.37 -13.76 -5.83
N TYR A 104 -1.35 -12.90 -5.95
CA TYR A 104 -0.29 -13.08 -6.93
C TYR A 104 0.99 -12.40 -6.45
N GLN A 105 2.14 -13.00 -6.76
CA GLN A 105 3.43 -12.36 -6.63
C GLN A 105 4.34 -12.77 -7.78
N ASP A 106 5.19 -11.86 -8.22
CA ASP A 106 6.29 -12.12 -9.16
C ASP A 106 7.54 -11.41 -8.64
N PRO A 107 8.30 -12.03 -7.72
CA PRO A 107 9.45 -11.38 -7.10
C PRO A 107 10.63 -11.19 -8.07
N GLU A 108 10.65 -11.92 -9.20
CA GLU A 108 11.79 -11.96 -10.12
C GLU A 108 11.60 -11.09 -11.37
N ASN A 109 10.40 -11.04 -11.95
CA ASN A 109 10.16 -10.40 -13.26
C ASN A 109 9.41 -9.07 -13.19
N GLY A 110 9.70 -8.30 -12.13
CA GLY A 110 9.06 -7.04 -11.79
C GLY A 110 8.43 -7.20 -10.43
N PRO A 111 9.15 -6.89 -9.33
CA PRO A 111 8.89 -7.38 -7.98
C PRO A 111 7.53 -6.87 -7.47
N CYS A 112 6.46 -7.55 -7.86
CA CYS A 112 5.10 -7.05 -7.75
C CYS A 112 4.20 -8.03 -7.04
N MET A 113 3.14 -7.49 -6.44
CA MET A 113 2.17 -8.23 -5.65
C MET A 113 0.77 -7.74 -5.96
N VAL A 114 -0.20 -8.65 -6.01
CA VAL A 114 -1.61 -8.31 -6.11
C VAL A 114 -2.34 -8.83 -4.88
N PHE A 115 -3.06 -7.94 -4.21
CA PHE A 115 -3.88 -8.24 -3.04
C PHE A 115 -5.35 -8.08 -3.37
N PHE A 116 -6.18 -8.92 -2.76
CA PHE A 116 -7.60 -8.64 -2.57
C PHE A 116 -7.81 -8.03 -1.19
N ILE A 117 -8.69 -7.03 -1.15
CA ILE A 117 -9.00 -6.26 0.05
C ILE A 117 -10.49 -6.43 0.33
N ALA A 118 -10.88 -6.79 1.56
CA ALA A 118 -12.28 -6.87 1.95
C ALA A 118 -12.49 -6.23 3.33
N GLU A 119 -13.59 -5.52 3.58
CA GLU A 119 -13.86 -4.97 4.91
C GLU A 119 -14.48 -6.07 5.79
N LEU A 120 -13.97 -6.23 7.01
CA LEU A 120 -14.40 -7.31 7.90
C LEU A 120 -15.74 -7.03 8.60
N LYS A 121 -16.26 -5.81 8.50
CA LYS A 121 -17.55 -5.39 9.09
C LYS A 121 -18.50 -4.75 8.07
N GLY A 122 -18.19 -4.83 6.78
CA GLY A 122 -19.03 -4.33 5.69
C GLY A 122 -20.20 -5.27 5.36
N LYS A 123 -21.20 -4.77 4.62
CA LYS A 123 -22.19 -5.65 3.99
C LYS A 123 -21.47 -6.53 2.98
N ILE A 124 -21.70 -7.84 3.03
CA ILE A 124 -21.01 -8.89 2.25
C ILE A 124 -21.01 -8.62 0.74
N ASP A 125 -21.95 -7.81 0.23
CA ASP A 125 -22.13 -7.55 -1.20
C ASP A 125 -21.22 -6.45 -1.81
N ASP A 126 -20.63 -5.54 -1.02
CA ASP A 126 -19.90 -4.36 -1.57
C ASP A 126 -18.37 -4.52 -1.66
N ASP A 127 -17.81 -5.59 -1.08
CA ASP A 127 -16.36 -5.79 -0.95
C ASP A 127 -15.76 -6.84 -1.90
N VAL A 128 -16.61 -7.57 -2.62
CA VAL A 128 -16.15 -8.56 -3.59
C VAL A 128 -15.48 -7.84 -4.77
N GLY A 129 -14.15 -7.86 -4.82
CA GLY A 129 -13.38 -7.41 -5.98
C GLY A 129 -12.59 -6.11 -5.81
N LYS A 130 -12.41 -5.59 -4.59
CA LYS A 130 -11.38 -4.57 -4.33
C LYS A 130 -10.00 -5.23 -4.42
N CYS A 131 -9.17 -4.69 -5.30
CA CYS A 131 -7.83 -5.17 -5.58
C CYS A 131 -6.84 -4.03 -5.48
N GLU A 132 -5.61 -4.39 -5.11
CA GLU A 132 -4.46 -3.49 -5.09
C GLU A 132 -3.24 -4.19 -5.70
N MET A 133 -2.56 -3.50 -6.62
CA MET A 133 -1.31 -3.96 -7.22
C MET A 133 -0.15 -3.12 -6.73
N TYR A 134 0.77 -3.74 -6.01
CA TYR A 134 1.97 -3.11 -5.49
C TYR A 134 3.21 -3.48 -6.29
N HIS A 135 4.16 -2.55 -6.33
CA HIS A 135 5.54 -2.76 -6.74
C HIS A 135 6.48 -2.57 -5.55
N ARG A 136 7.40 -3.51 -5.34
CA ARG A 136 8.45 -3.41 -4.33
C ARG A 136 9.60 -2.56 -4.87
N GLY A 137 10.00 -1.56 -4.11
CA GLY A 137 10.95 -0.54 -4.57
C GLY A 137 10.32 0.39 -5.60
N LYS A 138 11.00 1.51 -5.87
CA LYS A 138 10.48 2.53 -6.78
C LYS A 138 10.39 2.01 -8.23
N PRO A 139 9.21 2.02 -8.87
CA PRO A 139 9.07 1.66 -10.27
C PRO A 139 9.94 2.52 -11.20
N ARG A 140 10.48 1.90 -12.26
CA ARG A 140 11.19 2.63 -13.33
C ARG A 140 10.19 3.25 -14.29
N GLY A 141 9.88 4.51 -14.06
CA GLY A 141 8.87 5.21 -14.85
C GLY A 141 7.48 4.58 -14.72
N SER A 142 6.69 4.66 -15.80
CA SER A 142 5.34 4.09 -15.89
C SER A 142 5.30 2.57 -16.13
N TYR A 143 6.41 1.86 -15.89
CA TYR A 143 6.48 0.42 -16.10
C TYR A 143 5.52 -0.32 -15.16
N LEU A 144 4.60 -1.08 -15.76
CA LEU A 144 3.76 -2.05 -15.07
C LEU A 144 4.30 -3.46 -15.34
N PRO A 145 4.60 -4.25 -14.29
CA PRO A 145 5.02 -5.63 -14.44
C PRO A 145 3.96 -6.45 -15.21
N PRO A 146 4.26 -6.95 -16.43
CA PRO A 146 3.24 -7.53 -17.31
C PRO A 146 2.46 -8.68 -16.68
N ASN A 147 3.12 -9.46 -15.83
CA ASN A 147 2.50 -10.61 -15.17
C ASN A 147 1.50 -10.20 -14.08
N CYS A 148 1.85 -9.24 -13.22
CA CYS A 148 0.88 -8.69 -12.25
C CYS A 148 -0.25 -7.95 -12.95
N GLN A 149 0.05 -7.19 -14.00
CA GLN A 149 -0.98 -6.50 -14.77
C GLN A 149 -1.97 -7.50 -15.40
N THR A 150 -1.47 -8.56 -16.04
CA THR A 150 -2.30 -9.63 -16.60
C THR A 150 -3.17 -10.28 -15.53
N PHE A 151 -2.61 -10.58 -14.35
CA PHE A 151 -3.37 -11.14 -13.24
C PHE A 151 -4.46 -10.16 -12.77
N PHE A 152 -4.07 -8.91 -12.53
CA PHE A 152 -4.95 -7.86 -12.02
C PHE A 152 -6.13 -7.64 -12.97
N GLU A 153 -5.86 -7.45 -14.25
CA GLU A 153 -6.90 -7.27 -15.26
C GLU A 153 -7.83 -8.48 -15.35
N ASN A 154 -7.32 -9.71 -15.24
CA ASN A 154 -8.17 -10.90 -15.37
C ASN A 154 -9.05 -11.16 -14.14
N ARG A 155 -8.73 -10.59 -12.98
CA ARG A 155 -9.34 -10.96 -11.69
C ARG A 155 -10.02 -9.81 -10.96
N CYS A 156 -9.74 -8.57 -11.33
CA CYS A 156 -10.22 -7.37 -10.65
C CYS A 156 -11.23 -6.61 -11.50
N ASP A 157 -12.13 -5.86 -10.86
CA ASP A 157 -13.13 -5.05 -11.55
C ASP A 157 -12.44 -3.93 -12.37
N LYS A 158 -12.52 -4.05 -13.70
CA LYS A 158 -11.92 -3.10 -14.63
C LYS A 158 -12.68 -1.77 -14.73
N THR A 159 -13.90 -1.69 -14.22
CA THR A 159 -14.74 -0.49 -14.39
C THR A 159 -14.28 0.68 -13.52
N LYS A 160 -13.45 0.42 -12.50
CA LYS A 160 -13.05 1.39 -11.47
C LYS A 160 -11.53 1.49 -11.27
N LEU A 161 -10.74 1.19 -12.31
CA LEU A 161 -9.28 1.25 -12.24
C LEU A 161 -8.77 2.67 -11.93
N ARG A 162 -7.95 2.78 -10.89
CA ARG A 162 -7.24 4.01 -10.50
C ARG A 162 -5.75 3.75 -10.42
N LYS A 163 -4.94 4.71 -10.86
CA LYS A 163 -3.47 4.63 -10.89
C LYS A 163 -2.87 5.73 -10.00
N PRO A 164 -2.72 5.49 -8.68
CA PRO A 164 -2.24 6.52 -7.76
C PRO A 164 -0.74 6.82 -7.93
N TYR A 165 0.05 5.89 -8.46
CA TYR A 165 1.47 6.12 -8.74
C TYR A 165 1.69 6.98 -9.99
N ARG A 166 2.71 7.83 -9.93
CA ARG A 166 3.25 8.64 -11.03
C ARG A 166 4.77 8.72 -10.89
N ASP A 167 5.46 8.99 -11.99
CA ASP A 167 6.94 9.11 -12.00
C ASP A 167 7.46 10.26 -11.12
N THR A 168 6.60 11.25 -10.87
CA THR A 168 6.84 12.36 -9.95
C THR A 168 6.75 11.98 -8.48
N CYS A 169 6.28 10.77 -8.14
CA CYS A 169 6.23 10.32 -6.76
C CYS A 169 7.64 10.14 -6.18
N GLN A 170 7.84 10.66 -4.98
CA GLN A 170 9.12 10.60 -4.28
C GLN A 170 8.91 10.02 -2.89
N GLU A 171 9.91 9.32 -2.39
CA GLU A 171 9.97 9.04 -0.96
C GLU A 171 10.24 10.37 -0.26
N ALA A 172 9.59 10.61 0.88
CA ALA A 172 9.91 11.77 1.69
C ALA A 172 11.41 11.73 1.99
N SER A 173 12.12 12.81 1.65
CA SER A 173 13.51 12.97 2.03
C SER A 173 13.58 12.88 3.54
N GLU A 174 14.28 11.88 4.07
CA GLU A 174 14.65 11.83 5.48
C GLU A 174 15.30 13.18 5.79
N SER A 175 14.66 14.00 6.61
CA SER A 175 15.23 15.27 6.99
C SER A 175 16.53 14.94 7.72
N THR A 176 17.66 15.11 7.04
CA THR A 176 18.97 15.13 7.69
C THR A 176 19.00 16.38 8.54
N ASP A 177 18.41 16.31 9.72
CA ASP A 177 18.71 17.21 10.83
C ASP A 177 20.11 16.85 11.31
N THR A 178 21.11 17.28 10.52
CA THR A 178 22.49 17.34 10.98
C THR A 178 22.55 18.53 11.93
N THR A 179 22.07 18.32 13.15
CA THR A 179 22.29 19.27 14.23
C THR A 179 23.80 19.37 14.42
N ILE A 180 24.36 20.53 14.06
CA ILE A 180 25.75 20.89 14.29
C ILE A 180 25.99 20.88 15.80
N VAL A 181 26.60 19.82 16.32
CA VAL A 181 27.07 19.76 17.71
C VAL A 181 28.54 20.19 17.75
N ASN A 182 28.74 21.43 18.22
CA ASN A 182 29.89 21.97 18.95
C ASN A 182 31.32 21.76 18.41
N ARG A 183 31.88 22.80 17.78
CA ARG A 183 33.30 23.16 17.92
C ARG A 183 33.46 24.33 18.88
N ILE A 184 33.61 24.04 20.18
CA ILE A 184 34.43 24.88 21.07
C ILE A 184 35.16 23.93 22.02
N ALA A 185 36.41 23.64 21.70
CA ALA A 185 37.41 23.22 22.66
C ALA A 185 38.79 23.66 22.16
N SER A 186 39.48 24.42 23.00
CA SER A 186 40.95 24.62 23.07
C SER A 186 41.65 25.50 22.02
N ARG A 187 41.89 26.76 22.36
CA ARG A 187 43.21 27.25 22.81
C ARG A 187 43.09 28.61 23.50
#